data_AF-A0A2V9UPG0-F1
#
_entry.id   AF-A0A2V9UPG0-F1
#
_cell.length_a   1.000
_cell.length_b   1.000
_cell.length_c   1.000
_cell.angle_alpha   90.00
_cell.angle_beta   90.00
_cell.angle_gamma   90.00
#
_symmetry.space_group_name_H-M   'P 1'
#
loop_
_entity.id
_entity.type
_entity.pdbx_description
1 polymer ?
#
loop_
_entity_poly.entity_id
_entity_poly.type
_entity_poly.pdbx_seq_one_letter_code
_entity_poly.pdbx_strand_id
1 'polypeptide(L)'
;MSRLIAPVVLALLTLGSAVRGQDVTLQSLVTPSTIISKDGHVVTFAVHGFVEFNSLADLFPYIKSQTDRWKAEQMHDPQGRELQRQLLRRGIESRIVSMIDERPLELLVTHTAGELQQALVQMKEPVPSGYAEDFLAVQEKWKHAINCWSASPVIQGRVLSNWYPIEEGIQLFGATYDSTEHFWQAVKYHPDVTIPEVIDLLRRVEARDWNPWLERLDRDPKEYLPNAYALEFLRHNLAAERLRWFRGELARYGMRPTDRARHLQQRGGSPSRFSAYQEKILWGDLADLFHLVYTFSVPDDPVRVVLAQHHFDAIYLGDRKMGFISEEFCGLMLEIWKVKFLQTPRFREVIRSIPLEIRLEHFLNDGDSPDIPIPIYVGYLNQIRELARGPLAVGERP
;
A
#
# COMPACT_ATOMS: atom_id res chain seq x y z
N MET A 1 9.18 39.41 45.87
CA MET A 1 8.36 39.09 44.67
C MET A 1 9.28 38.90 43.47
N SER A 2 10.03 37.80 43.45
CA SER A 2 10.93 37.46 42.34
C SER A 2 11.13 35.96 42.34
N ARG A 3 11.23 35.39 41.13
CA ARG A 3 11.45 33.98 40.76
C ARG A 3 10.16 33.20 40.53
N LEU A 4 9.72 33.20 39.27
CA LEU A 4 9.07 32.09 38.56
C LEU A 4 8.91 32.50 37.08
N ILE A 5 10.02 32.87 36.42
CA ILE A 5 10.07 33.07 34.96
C ILE A 5 11.38 32.43 34.49
N ALA A 6 11.45 31.10 34.51
CA ALA A 6 12.67 30.40 34.10
C ALA A 6 12.51 28.98 33.50
N PRO A 7 11.33 28.31 33.42
CA PRO A 7 11.26 27.06 32.66
C PRO A 7 10.30 27.04 31.46
N VAL A 8 9.60 28.13 31.11
CA VAL A 8 8.63 28.10 29.98
C VAL A 8 9.26 28.47 28.63
N VAL A 9 10.39 29.18 28.61
CA VAL A 9 11.02 29.62 27.34
C VAL A 9 11.87 28.52 26.69
N LEU A 10 12.30 27.49 27.42
CA LEU A 10 13.14 26.43 26.85
C LEU A 10 12.34 25.28 26.21
N ALA A 11 11.04 25.16 26.47
CA ALA A 11 10.18 24.16 25.84
C ALA A 11 9.58 24.60 24.49
N LEU A 12 9.72 25.89 24.14
CA LEU A 12 9.25 26.44 22.86
C LEU A 12 10.34 26.48 21.77
N LEU A 13 11.58 26.08 22.08
CA LEU A 13 12.71 26.07 21.15
C LEU A 13 13.05 24.69 20.58
N THR A 14 12.27 23.66 20.91
CA THR A 14 12.44 22.28 20.36
C THR A 14 11.26 21.80 19.52
N LEU A 15 10.24 22.65 19.30
CA LEU A 15 9.17 22.37 18.34
C LEU A 15 9.64 22.83 16.96
N GLY A 16 10.12 21.88 16.15
CA GLY A 16 10.48 22.10 14.76
C GLY A 16 9.38 22.86 14.02
N SER A 17 9.75 23.91 13.31
CA SER A 17 8.82 24.73 12.55
C SER A 17 8.14 23.87 11.49
N ALA A 18 6.83 23.66 11.63
CA ALA A 18 6.04 22.99 10.60
C ALA A 18 6.02 23.88 9.36
N VAL A 19 6.66 23.43 8.27
CA VAL A 19 6.65 24.15 7.00
C VAL A 19 5.31 23.89 6.31
N ARG A 20 4.65 24.94 5.80
CA ARG A 20 3.42 24.79 5.01
C ARG A 20 3.75 24.12 3.68
N GLY A 21 2.87 23.27 3.17
CA GLY A 21 3.11 22.46 1.97
C GLY A 21 3.31 23.26 0.67
N GLN A 22 3.08 24.58 0.70
CA GLN A 22 3.38 25.51 -0.40
C GLN A 22 4.82 26.07 -0.34
N ASP A 23 5.55 25.88 0.76
CA ASP A 23 6.88 26.46 1.04
C ASP A 23 7.97 25.38 1.25
N VAL A 24 7.75 24.14 0.83
CA VAL A 24 8.74 23.06 1.03
C VAL A 24 9.96 23.29 0.13
N THR A 25 11.10 23.57 0.74
CA THR A 25 12.39 23.71 0.03
C THR A 25 13.10 22.38 -0.08
N LEU A 26 14.04 22.27 -1.03
CA LEU A 26 14.87 21.06 -1.16
C LEU A 26 15.66 20.77 0.13
N GLN A 27 16.12 21.82 0.82
CA GLN A 27 16.80 21.69 2.11
C GLN A 27 15.86 21.11 3.19
N SER A 28 14.62 21.58 3.25
CA SER A 28 13.60 21.06 4.18
C SER A 28 13.25 19.59 3.87
N LEU A 29 13.29 19.20 2.60
CA LEU A 29 13.03 17.82 2.18
C LEU A 29 14.11 16.85 2.68
N VAL A 30 15.38 17.22 2.56
CA VAL A 30 16.52 16.36 2.90
C VAL A 30 16.96 16.45 4.37
N THR A 31 16.52 17.48 5.11
CA THR A 31 16.86 17.64 6.54
C THR A 31 16.02 16.68 7.38
N PRO A 32 16.63 15.69 8.08
CA PRO A 32 15.90 14.61 8.72
C PRO A 32 14.84 15.03 9.73
N SER A 33 15.12 16.05 10.55
CA SER A 33 14.22 16.54 11.61
C SER A 33 13.02 17.37 11.11
N THR A 34 12.99 17.73 9.83
CA THR A 34 11.94 18.60 9.30
C THR A 34 10.58 17.90 9.37
N ILE A 35 9.56 18.58 9.88
CA ILE A 35 8.16 18.14 9.78
C ILE A 35 7.49 18.95 8.67
N ILE A 36 6.93 18.26 7.68
CA ILE A 36 6.14 18.87 6.60
C ILE A 36 4.68 18.91 7.05
N SER A 37 4.03 20.05 6.84
CA SER A 37 2.59 20.21 7.11
C SER A 37 1.86 20.74 5.88
N LYS A 38 0.60 20.39 5.71
CA LYS A 38 -0.29 20.89 4.65
C LYS A 38 -1.61 21.31 5.29
N ASP A 39 -2.09 22.52 4.98
CA ASP A 39 -3.38 23.02 5.45
C ASP A 39 -3.55 22.88 6.98
N GLY A 40 -2.45 23.10 7.73
CA GLY A 40 -2.41 22.99 9.19
C GLY A 40 -2.26 21.57 9.75
N HIS A 41 -2.18 20.54 8.90
CA HIS A 41 -2.04 19.14 9.30
C HIS A 41 -0.65 18.61 8.97
N VAL A 42 -0.07 17.79 9.85
CA VAL A 42 1.20 17.11 9.56
C VAL A 42 1.01 16.12 8.42
N VAL A 43 1.93 16.14 7.45
CA VAL A 43 1.98 15.13 6.40
C VAL A 43 2.82 13.96 6.92
N THR A 44 2.14 12.94 7.42
CA THR A 44 2.78 11.68 7.82
C THR A 44 3.24 10.92 6.59
N PHE A 45 4.29 10.13 6.76
CA PHE A 45 4.71 9.13 5.78
C PHE A 45 4.87 7.79 6.48
N ALA A 46 4.71 6.70 5.74
CA ALA A 46 4.76 5.36 6.32
C ALA A 46 5.79 4.46 5.64
N VAL A 47 6.46 3.64 6.44
CA VAL A 47 7.16 2.45 5.94
C VAL A 47 6.22 1.26 6.08
N HIS A 48 6.26 0.39 5.08
CA HIS A 48 5.29 -0.71 4.97
C HIS A 48 3.83 -0.25 4.97
N GLY A 49 3.51 1.00 4.62
CA GLY A 49 2.13 1.52 4.59
C GLY A 49 1.43 1.68 5.96
N PHE A 50 1.97 1.09 7.03
CA PHE A 50 1.33 1.05 8.35
C PHE A 50 2.16 1.67 9.48
N VAL A 51 3.48 1.77 9.32
CA VAL A 51 4.36 2.35 10.35
C VAL A 51 4.64 3.80 10.00
N GLU A 52 3.92 4.70 10.66
CA GLU A 52 3.90 6.13 10.35
C GLU A 52 4.97 6.92 11.09
N PHE A 53 5.47 7.96 10.43
CA PHE A 53 6.49 8.88 10.92
C PHE A 53 6.16 10.32 10.51
N ASN A 54 6.55 11.29 11.33
CA ASN A 54 6.40 12.72 11.04
C ASN A 54 7.65 13.30 10.36
N SER A 55 8.82 12.70 10.63
CA SER A 55 10.12 13.12 10.12
C SER A 55 11.03 11.92 9.85
N LEU A 56 12.06 12.07 9.00
CA LEU A 56 13.03 11.01 8.74
C LEU A 56 13.88 10.72 9.99
N ALA A 57 14.09 11.72 10.85
CA ALA A 57 14.74 11.52 12.14
C ALA A 57 13.98 10.52 13.02
N ASP A 58 12.63 10.55 13.00
CA ASP A 58 11.80 9.59 13.76
C ASP A 58 11.91 8.16 13.21
N LEU A 59 12.21 8.01 11.92
CA LEU A 59 12.39 6.72 11.27
C LEU A 59 13.71 6.04 11.66
N PHE A 60 14.79 6.79 11.91
CA PHE A 60 16.10 6.16 12.14
C PHE A 60 16.15 5.24 13.37
N PRO A 61 15.57 5.60 14.53
CA PRO A 61 15.44 4.66 15.66
C PRO A 61 14.62 3.42 15.31
N TYR A 62 13.58 3.56 14.49
CA TYR A 62 12.80 2.40 14.03
C TYR A 62 13.65 1.47 13.16
N ILE A 63 14.40 2.00 12.19
CA ILE A 63 15.32 1.19 11.36
C ILE A 63 16.28 0.42 12.26
N LYS A 64 16.88 1.09 13.23
CA LYS A 64 17.77 0.44 14.20
C LYS A 64 17.05 -0.67 14.98
N SER A 65 15.83 -0.43 15.45
CA SER A 65 15.06 -1.46 16.16
C SER A 65 14.77 -2.69 15.29
N GLN A 66 14.59 -2.51 13.98
CA GLN A 66 14.38 -3.61 13.03
C GLN A 66 15.68 -4.37 12.75
N THR A 67 16.82 -3.68 12.64
CA THR A 67 18.12 -4.35 12.46
C THR A 67 18.61 -5.06 13.73
N ASP A 68 18.22 -4.56 14.90
CA ASP A 68 18.59 -5.13 16.20
C ASP A 68 17.57 -6.19 16.68
N ARG A 69 16.51 -6.44 15.89
CA ARG A 69 15.39 -7.31 16.26
C ARG A 69 15.79 -8.77 16.48
N TRP A 70 16.74 -9.25 15.70
CA TRP A 70 17.20 -10.63 15.74
C TRP A 70 18.66 -10.70 16.18
N LYS A 71 19.02 -11.79 16.85
CA LYS A 71 20.41 -12.02 17.24
C LYS A 71 21.27 -12.29 16.00
N ALA A 72 22.58 -12.10 16.13
CA ALA A 72 23.54 -12.32 15.04
C ALA A 72 23.54 -13.76 14.50
N GLU A 73 23.11 -14.75 15.29
CA GLU A 73 22.96 -16.13 14.82
C GLU A 73 21.71 -16.34 13.94
N GLN A 74 20.73 -15.46 14.05
CA GLN A 74 19.46 -15.53 13.32
C GLN A 74 19.48 -14.68 12.05
N MET A 75 20.19 -13.55 12.06
CA MET A 75 20.32 -12.65 10.91
C MET A 75 21.79 -12.39 10.59
N HIS A 76 22.19 -12.73 9.36
CA HIS A 76 23.54 -12.47 8.90
C HIS A 76 23.76 -10.96 8.65
N ASP A 77 24.95 -10.46 8.95
CA ASP A 77 25.32 -9.04 8.81
C ASP A 77 25.00 -8.43 7.41
N PRO A 78 25.22 -9.10 6.27
CA PRO A 78 24.77 -8.60 4.97
C PRO A 78 23.24 -8.42 4.86
N GLN A 79 22.45 -9.31 5.47
CA GLN A 79 20.99 -9.20 5.48
C GLN A 79 20.53 -8.01 6.33
N GLY A 80 21.19 -7.78 7.47
CA GLY A 80 20.92 -6.63 8.32
C GLY A 80 21.21 -5.30 7.61
N ARG A 81 22.35 -5.20 6.90
CA ARG A 81 22.66 -4.02 6.08
C ARG A 81 21.67 -3.80 4.94
N GLU A 82 21.25 -4.88 4.28
CA GLU A 82 20.26 -4.78 3.21
C GLU A 82 18.90 -4.31 3.74
N LEU A 83 18.44 -4.86 4.88
CA LEU A 83 17.23 -4.40 5.55
C LEU A 83 17.33 -2.90 5.91
N GLN A 84 18.43 -2.48 6.51
CA GLN A 84 18.67 -1.08 6.85
C GLN A 84 18.50 -0.16 5.64
N ARG A 85 19.16 -0.53 4.53
CA ARG A 85 19.12 0.23 3.28
C ARG A 85 17.72 0.25 2.68
N GLN A 86 17.03 -0.90 2.67
CA GLN A 86 15.66 -0.99 2.14
C GLN A 86 14.69 -0.12 2.94
N LEU A 87 14.75 -0.16 4.27
CA LEU A 87 13.89 0.67 5.12
C LEU A 87 14.20 2.16 4.97
N LEU A 88 15.49 2.53 4.88
CA LEU A 88 15.89 3.91 4.63
C LEU A 88 15.35 4.41 3.29
N ARG A 89 15.58 3.65 2.21
CA ARG A 89 15.09 4.00 0.88
C ARG A 89 13.57 4.12 0.82
N ARG A 90 12.84 3.19 1.45
CA ARG A 90 11.37 3.26 1.57
C ARG A 90 10.92 4.48 2.36
N GLY A 91 11.63 4.83 3.42
CA GLY A 91 11.38 6.03 4.21
C GLY A 91 11.56 7.31 3.41
N ILE A 92 12.67 7.43 2.69
CA ILE A 92 12.94 8.54 1.78
C ILE A 92 11.88 8.61 0.69
N GLU A 93 11.55 7.48 0.06
CA GLU A 93 10.51 7.40 -0.96
C GLU A 93 9.13 7.81 -0.43
N SER A 94 8.77 7.39 0.77
CA SER A 94 7.52 7.76 1.44
C SER A 94 7.47 9.21 1.88
N ARG A 95 8.62 9.76 2.26
CA ARG A 95 8.75 11.18 2.59
C ARG A 95 8.46 12.08 1.40
N ILE A 96 8.83 11.65 0.21
CA ILE A 96 8.75 12.47 -1.00
C ILE A 96 7.52 12.15 -1.87
N VAL A 97 7.01 10.92 -1.82
CA VAL A 97 5.73 10.54 -2.44
C VAL A 97 4.66 10.63 -1.35
N SER A 98 4.04 11.80 -1.20
CA SER A 98 3.04 11.98 -0.15
C SER A 98 1.77 11.19 -0.46
N MET A 99 1.14 10.69 0.60
CA MET A 99 -0.21 10.11 0.63
C MET A 99 -1.34 11.07 0.27
N ILE A 100 -1.01 12.34 0.15
CA ILE A 100 -1.97 13.42 -0.01
C ILE A 100 -1.78 14.12 -1.35
N ASP A 101 -0.52 14.29 -1.81
CA ASP A 101 -0.21 14.80 -3.15
C ASP A 101 1.25 14.50 -3.58
N GLU A 102 1.57 14.75 -4.85
CA GLU A 102 2.92 14.51 -5.40
C GLU A 102 3.87 15.72 -5.28
N ARG A 103 3.58 16.76 -4.48
CA ARG A 103 4.43 17.98 -4.47
C ARG A 103 5.87 17.75 -4.00
N PRO A 104 6.14 16.98 -2.92
CA PRO A 104 7.53 16.75 -2.52
C PRO A 104 8.31 15.92 -3.56
N LEU A 105 7.60 15.14 -4.39
CA LEU A 105 8.15 14.42 -5.53
C LEU A 105 8.52 15.38 -6.66
N GLU A 106 7.61 16.29 -7.02
CA GLU A 106 7.83 17.34 -8.03
C GLU A 106 9.09 18.15 -7.72
N LEU A 107 9.24 18.56 -6.47
CA LEU A 107 10.43 19.27 -6.00
C LEU A 107 11.71 18.47 -6.27
N LEU A 108 11.70 17.17 -5.98
CA LEU A 108 12.87 16.33 -6.18
C LEU A 108 13.20 16.11 -7.66
N VAL A 109 12.20 15.88 -8.52
CA VAL A 109 12.42 15.58 -9.94
C VAL A 109 12.79 16.81 -10.77
N THR A 110 12.36 18.01 -10.36
CA THR A 110 12.66 19.27 -11.04
C THR A 110 14.07 19.80 -10.75
N HIS A 111 14.65 19.46 -9.60
CA HIS A 111 16.03 19.81 -9.27
C HIS A 111 17.03 18.82 -9.88
N THR A 112 18.23 19.30 -10.18
CA THR A 112 19.36 18.49 -10.66
C THR A 112 19.94 17.62 -9.53
N ALA A 113 20.71 16.59 -9.91
CA ALA A 113 21.45 15.79 -8.95
C ALA A 113 22.49 16.62 -8.18
N GLY A 114 23.09 17.62 -8.83
CA GLY A 114 24.05 18.54 -8.20
C GLY A 114 23.41 19.43 -7.14
N GLU A 115 22.21 19.96 -7.39
CA GLU A 115 21.46 20.75 -6.40
C GLU A 115 21.04 19.91 -5.19
N LEU A 116 20.57 18.68 -5.43
CA LEU A 116 20.25 17.73 -4.35
C LEU A 116 21.50 17.38 -3.54
N GLN A 117 22.62 17.10 -4.20
CA GLN A 117 23.89 16.82 -3.53
C GLN A 117 24.36 18.02 -2.70
N GLN A 118 24.21 19.24 -3.21
CA GLN A 118 24.54 20.45 -2.47
C GLN A 118 23.67 20.61 -1.22
N ALA A 119 22.36 20.37 -1.31
CA ALA A 119 21.46 20.41 -0.15
C ALA A 119 21.82 19.33 0.90
N LEU A 120 22.21 18.14 0.45
CA LEU A 120 22.67 17.05 1.31
C LEU A 120 24.00 17.37 2.01
N VAL A 121 24.93 18.03 1.32
CA VAL A 121 26.23 18.45 1.91
C VAL A 121 26.05 19.59 2.93
N GLN A 122 25.05 20.46 2.75
CA GLN A 122 24.76 21.54 3.69
C GLN A 122 24.06 21.07 4.98
N MET A 123 23.51 19.86 4.97
CA MET A 123 22.84 19.25 6.10
C MET A 123 23.87 18.85 7.18
N LYS A 124 23.60 19.24 8.43
CA LYS A 124 24.51 19.07 9.57
C LYS A 124 24.05 18.03 10.59
N GLU A 125 22.84 17.52 10.44
CA GLU A 125 22.26 16.52 11.34
C GLU A 125 22.94 15.16 11.15
N PRO A 126 23.03 14.34 12.21
CA PRO A 126 23.50 12.98 12.07
C PRO A 126 22.51 12.16 11.23
N VAL A 127 23.04 11.46 10.22
CA VAL A 127 22.26 10.59 9.33
C VAL A 127 22.89 9.20 9.27
N PRO A 128 22.10 8.14 8.99
CA PRO A 128 22.63 6.82 8.70
C PRO A 128 23.60 6.83 7.51
N SER A 129 24.50 5.85 7.47
CA SER A 129 25.34 5.60 6.28
C SER A 129 24.47 5.33 5.05
N GLY A 130 24.84 5.88 3.90
CA GLY A 130 24.10 5.71 2.65
C GLY A 130 22.96 6.72 2.41
N TYR A 131 22.71 7.65 3.35
CA TYR A 131 21.59 8.58 3.28
C TYR A 131 21.56 9.43 2.00
N ALA A 132 22.70 10.01 1.64
CA ALA A 132 22.81 10.85 0.46
C ALA A 132 22.66 10.03 -0.83
N GLU A 133 23.28 8.86 -0.87
CA GLU A 133 23.21 7.92 -1.98
C GLU A 133 21.78 7.43 -2.22
N ASP A 134 21.04 7.12 -1.16
CA ASP A 134 19.67 6.65 -1.27
C ASP A 134 18.72 7.80 -1.69
N PHE A 135 18.93 9.05 -1.25
CA PHE A 135 18.19 10.21 -1.78
C PHE A 135 18.40 10.41 -3.27
N LEU A 136 19.66 10.35 -3.73
CA LEU A 136 19.99 10.44 -5.16
C LEU A 136 19.39 9.27 -5.95
N ALA A 137 19.44 8.05 -5.41
CA ALA A 137 18.86 6.87 -6.06
C ALA A 137 17.33 6.95 -6.17
N VAL A 138 16.67 7.60 -5.21
CA VAL A 138 15.22 7.80 -5.28
C VAL A 138 14.86 8.93 -6.23
N GLN A 139 15.61 10.05 -6.26
CA GLN A 139 15.46 11.07 -7.30
C GLN A 139 15.59 10.46 -8.70
N GLU A 140 16.65 9.68 -8.91
CA GLU A 140 16.95 9.07 -10.20
C GLU A 140 15.85 8.10 -10.65
N LYS A 141 15.31 7.30 -9.72
CA LYS A 141 14.14 6.45 -9.98
C LYS A 141 12.97 7.27 -10.51
N TRP A 142 12.58 8.31 -9.77
CA TRP A 142 11.35 9.04 -10.05
C TRP A 142 11.45 10.04 -11.21
N LYS A 143 12.66 10.50 -11.57
CA LYS A 143 12.87 11.23 -12.83
C LYS A 143 12.51 10.41 -14.07
N HIS A 144 12.63 9.09 -13.95
CA HIS A 144 12.36 8.15 -15.03
C HIS A 144 11.16 7.26 -14.72
N ALA A 145 10.21 7.75 -13.92
CA ALA A 145 9.02 6.99 -13.59
C ALA A 145 7.76 7.86 -13.46
N ILE A 146 6.60 7.25 -13.73
CA ILE A 146 5.28 7.80 -13.41
C ILE A 146 4.67 6.98 -12.29
N ASN A 147 4.21 7.66 -11.24
CA ASN A 147 3.47 7.03 -10.15
C ASN A 147 2.04 6.72 -10.62
N CYS A 148 1.68 5.45 -10.66
CA CYS A 148 0.36 4.99 -11.13
C CYS A 148 -0.68 5.02 -10.00
N TRP A 149 -0.73 6.15 -9.29
CA TRP A 149 -1.46 6.35 -8.05
C TRP A 149 -2.87 6.89 -8.27
N SER A 150 -3.83 6.39 -7.48
CA SER A 150 -5.24 6.75 -7.57
C SER A 150 -5.53 8.23 -7.35
N ALA A 151 -4.78 8.88 -6.46
CA ALA A 151 -4.91 10.30 -6.14
C ALA A 151 -3.89 11.19 -6.87
N SER A 152 -3.20 10.66 -7.89
CA SER A 152 -2.26 11.44 -8.68
C SER A 152 -2.91 12.76 -9.17
N PRO A 153 -2.20 13.91 -9.11
CA PRO A 153 -2.76 15.17 -9.57
C PRO A 153 -2.96 15.18 -11.09
N VAL A 154 -2.21 14.35 -11.82
CA VAL A 154 -2.30 14.19 -13.27
C VAL A 154 -3.29 13.10 -13.66
N ILE A 155 -4.13 13.38 -14.66
CA ILE A 155 -5.16 12.44 -15.11
C ILE A 155 -4.56 11.14 -15.64
N GLN A 156 -3.40 11.22 -16.30
CA GLN A 156 -2.70 10.04 -16.82
C GLN A 156 -2.32 9.09 -15.69
N GLY A 157 -1.75 9.59 -14.59
CA GLY A 157 -1.40 8.79 -13.41
C GLY A 157 -2.63 8.13 -12.79
N ARG A 158 -3.72 8.90 -12.62
CA ARG A 158 -4.98 8.36 -12.08
C ARG A 158 -5.55 7.24 -12.92
N VAL A 159 -5.60 7.41 -14.25
CA VAL A 159 -6.16 6.42 -15.17
C VAL A 159 -5.40 5.09 -15.12
N LEU A 160 -4.10 5.13 -14.84
CA LEU A 160 -3.27 3.92 -14.70
C LEU A 160 -3.55 3.15 -13.40
N SER A 161 -4.10 3.81 -12.38
CA SER A 161 -4.40 3.18 -11.10
C SER A 161 -5.56 2.17 -11.18
N ASN A 162 -5.46 1.07 -10.44
CA ASN A 162 -6.53 0.08 -10.33
C ASN A 162 -7.80 0.62 -9.70
N TRP A 163 -7.66 1.69 -8.94
CA TRP A 163 -8.71 2.42 -8.25
C TRP A 163 -9.55 3.31 -9.17
N TYR A 164 -9.06 3.61 -10.38
CA TYR A 164 -9.72 4.54 -11.28
C TYR A 164 -11.15 4.05 -11.61
N PRO A 165 -12.20 4.80 -11.19
CA PRO A 165 -13.56 4.42 -11.53
C PRO A 165 -13.81 4.56 -13.03
N ILE A 166 -14.40 3.53 -13.60
CA ILE A 166 -14.76 3.42 -15.01
C ILE A 166 -16.25 3.72 -15.10
N GLU A 167 -16.60 4.84 -15.72
CA GLU A 167 -17.97 5.36 -15.79
C GLU A 167 -18.95 4.33 -16.38
N GLU A 168 -18.56 3.69 -17.47
CA GLU A 168 -19.29 2.61 -18.14
C GLU A 168 -19.24 1.26 -17.39
N GLY A 169 -18.40 1.16 -16.35
CA GLY A 169 -18.07 -0.07 -15.65
C GLY A 169 -17.09 -0.94 -16.43
N ILE A 170 -16.56 -1.97 -15.78
CA ILE A 170 -15.72 -2.98 -16.40
C ILE A 170 -16.33 -4.36 -16.20
N GLN A 171 -16.52 -5.09 -17.30
CA GLN A 171 -17.08 -6.44 -17.26
C GLN A 171 -15.96 -7.46 -17.06
N LEU A 172 -16.01 -8.17 -15.94
CA LEU A 172 -15.01 -9.16 -15.54
C LEU A 172 -15.75 -10.41 -15.04
N PHE A 173 -15.46 -11.57 -15.66
CA PHE A 173 -16.00 -12.87 -15.25
C PHE A 173 -17.52 -12.90 -15.05
N GLY A 174 -18.26 -12.29 -15.98
CA GLY A 174 -19.74 -12.32 -16.01
C GLY A 174 -20.43 -11.28 -15.11
N ALA A 175 -19.69 -10.45 -14.38
CA ALA A 175 -20.22 -9.35 -13.59
C ALA A 175 -19.60 -8.01 -13.99
N THR A 176 -20.25 -6.91 -13.58
CA THR A 176 -19.76 -5.54 -13.83
C THR A 176 -19.23 -4.96 -12.53
N TYR A 177 -18.14 -4.19 -12.62
CA TYR A 177 -17.49 -3.53 -11.49
C TYR A 177 -17.21 -2.07 -11.85
N ASP A 178 -17.10 -1.20 -10.84
CA ASP A 178 -16.75 0.20 -11.08
C ASP A 178 -15.25 0.40 -11.34
N SER A 179 -14.39 -0.52 -10.89
CA SER A 179 -12.95 -0.47 -11.13
C SER A 179 -12.36 -1.88 -11.17
N THR A 180 -11.11 -2.01 -11.62
CA THR A 180 -10.40 -3.30 -11.55
C THR A 180 -10.13 -3.72 -10.11
N GLU A 181 -9.99 -2.75 -9.21
CA GLU A 181 -9.80 -2.99 -7.78
C GLU A 181 -11.06 -3.54 -7.10
N HIS A 182 -12.26 -3.07 -7.45
CA HIS A 182 -13.50 -3.64 -6.89
C HIS A 182 -13.67 -5.11 -7.29
N PHE A 183 -13.30 -5.47 -8.52
CA PHE A 183 -13.23 -6.89 -8.89
C PHE A 183 -12.22 -7.63 -8.01
N TRP A 184 -11.01 -7.07 -7.88
CA TRP A 184 -9.91 -7.68 -7.16
C TRP A 184 -10.24 -7.97 -5.71
N GLN A 185 -10.96 -7.09 -5.03
CA GLN A 185 -11.45 -7.29 -3.66
C GLN A 185 -12.59 -8.31 -3.61
N ALA A 186 -13.55 -8.20 -4.53
CA ALA A 186 -14.73 -9.04 -4.54
C ALA A 186 -14.40 -10.53 -4.73
N VAL A 187 -13.40 -10.86 -5.55
CA VAL A 187 -13.01 -12.27 -5.77
C VAL A 187 -12.42 -12.94 -4.54
N LYS A 188 -11.96 -12.17 -3.55
CA LYS A 188 -11.44 -12.70 -2.28
C LYS A 188 -12.51 -13.32 -1.41
N TYR A 189 -13.78 -12.95 -1.61
CA TYR A 189 -14.90 -13.59 -0.93
C TYR A 189 -15.48 -14.68 -1.80
N HIS A 190 -15.67 -15.91 -1.30
CA HIS A 190 -16.42 -16.93 -2.03
C HIS A 190 -17.84 -16.44 -2.38
N PRO A 191 -18.43 -16.80 -3.55
CA PRO A 191 -19.76 -16.33 -3.97
C PRO A 191 -20.86 -16.56 -2.94
N ASP A 192 -20.73 -17.66 -2.18
CA ASP A 192 -21.71 -18.06 -1.16
C ASP A 192 -21.43 -17.46 0.22
N VAL A 193 -20.35 -16.73 0.44
CA VAL A 193 -20.11 -16.13 1.77
C VAL A 193 -21.07 -14.97 2.00
N THR A 194 -21.93 -15.10 3.02
CA THR A 194 -22.87 -14.07 3.46
C THR A 194 -22.21 -13.06 4.40
N ILE A 195 -22.84 -11.90 4.54
CA ILE A 195 -22.40 -10.89 5.51
C ILE A 195 -22.52 -11.36 6.96
N PRO A 196 -23.60 -12.03 7.40
CA PRO A 196 -23.64 -12.62 8.73
C PRO A 196 -22.49 -13.59 9.02
N GLU A 197 -22.08 -14.41 8.05
CA GLU A 197 -20.92 -15.32 8.20
C GLU A 197 -19.61 -14.54 8.35
N VAL A 198 -19.40 -13.48 7.56
CA VAL A 198 -18.25 -12.58 7.71
C VAL A 198 -18.22 -11.93 9.10
N ILE A 199 -19.38 -11.46 9.59
CA ILE A 199 -19.49 -10.86 10.92
C ILE A 199 -19.24 -11.90 12.03
N ASP A 200 -19.74 -13.13 11.89
CA ASP A 200 -19.49 -14.20 12.86
C ASP A 200 -18.01 -14.56 12.91
N LEU A 201 -17.38 -14.73 11.75
CA LEU A 201 -15.94 -14.95 11.64
C LEU A 201 -15.14 -13.82 12.28
N LEU A 202 -15.51 -12.57 12.01
CA LEU A 202 -14.86 -11.40 12.61
C LEU A 202 -14.97 -11.39 14.13
N ARG A 203 -16.10 -11.81 14.72
CA ARG A 203 -16.23 -11.95 16.19
C ARG A 203 -15.29 -13.01 16.76
N ARG A 204 -15.12 -14.13 16.06
CA ARG A 204 -14.18 -15.20 16.46
C ARG A 204 -12.73 -14.72 16.41
N VAL A 205 -12.38 -13.96 15.36
CA VAL A 205 -11.07 -13.32 15.21
C VAL A 205 -10.85 -12.26 16.29
N GLU A 206 -11.85 -11.44 16.61
CA GLU A 206 -11.81 -10.43 17.68
C GLU A 206 -11.61 -11.04 19.07
N ALA A 207 -12.14 -12.23 19.32
CA ALA A 207 -12.05 -12.90 20.62
C ALA A 207 -10.69 -13.55 20.90
N ARG A 208 -9.81 -13.65 19.90
CA ARG A 208 -8.51 -14.32 20.02
C ARG A 208 -7.41 -13.35 20.49
N ASP A 209 -6.50 -13.85 21.33
CA ASP A 209 -5.22 -13.18 21.58
C ASP A 209 -4.24 -13.46 20.43
N TRP A 210 -3.90 -12.40 19.70
CA TRP A 210 -3.02 -12.46 18.54
C TRP A 210 -1.53 -12.33 18.88
N ASN A 211 -1.18 -11.91 20.10
CA ASN A 211 0.21 -11.64 20.46
C ASN A 211 1.11 -12.88 20.29
N PRO A 212 0.77 -14.08 20.80
CA PRO A 212 1.62 -15.25 20.63
C PRO A 212 1.77 -15.68 19.17
N TRP A 213 0.73 -15.46 18.35
CA TRP A 213 0.74 -15.81 16.93
C TRP A 213 1.64 -14.84 16.13
N LEU A 214 1.54 -13.53 16.39
CA LEU A 214 2.40 -12.52 15.78
C LEU A 214 3.86 -12.66 16.23
N GLU A 215 4.09 -12.91 17.52
CA GLU A 215 5.44 -13.12 18.07
C GLU A 215 6.17 -14.29 17.40
N ARG A 216 5.46 -15.35 17.03
CA ARG A 216 6.06 -16.47 16.29
C ARG A 216 6.62 -16.00 14.94
N LEU A 217 5.82 -15.28 14.16
CA LEU A 217 6.20 -14.76 12.85
C LEU A 217 7.35 -13.75 12.96
N ASP A 218 7.33 -12.95 14.03
CA ASP A 218 8.34 -11.93 14.32
C ASP A 218 9.71 -12.51 14.66
N ARG A 219 9.77 -13.70 15.26
CA ARG A 219 11.02 -14.30 15.75
C ARG A 219 11.86 -14.95 14.66
N ASP A 220 11.28 -15.27 13.50
CA ASP A 220 11.99 -15.88 12.38
C ASP A 220 12.21 -14.84 11.26
N PRO A 221 13.45 -14.37 11.03
CA PRO A 221 13.73 -13.43 9.94
C PRO A 221 13.43 -14.03 8.56
N LYS A 222 13.43 -15.37 8.41
CA LYS A 222 13.06 -16.03 7.15
C LYS A 222 11.57 -15.94 6.85
N GLU A 223 10.73 -15.84 7.89
CA GLU A 223 9.30 -15.59 7.73
C GLU A 223 9.03 -14.08 7.60
N TYR A 224 9.67 -13.26 8.44
CA TYR A 224 9.38 -11.83 8.49
C TYR A 224 9.89 -11.04 7.27
N LEU A 225 11.18 -11.16 6.92
CA LEU A 225 11.79 -10.31 5.89
C LEU A 225 11.08 -10.38 4.52
N PRO A 226 10.75 -11.56 3.96
CA PRO A 226 10.04 -11.61 2.69
C PRO A 226 8.58 -11.14 2.79
N ASN A 227 7.99 -11.09 4.00
CA ASN A 227 6.58 -10.81 4.22
C ASN A 227 6.32 -9.54 5.05
N ALA A 228 7.33 -8.69 5.28
CA ALA A 228 7.26 -7.59 6.26
C ALA A 228 6.03 -6.70 6.06
N TYR A 229 5.68 -6.40 4.81
CA TYR A 229 4.46 -5.64 4.49
C TYR A 229 3.17 -6.33 4.98
N ALA A 230 3.01 -7.61 4.66
CA ALA A 230 1.84 -8.40 5.05
C ALA A 230 1.76 -8.58 6.57
N LEU A 231 2.91 -8.70 7.25
CA LEU A 231 2.94 -8.83 8.71
C LEU A 231 2.62 -7.52 9.44
N GLU A 232 3.11 -6.38 8.94
CA GLU A 232 2.71 -5.08 9.50
C GLU A 232 1.24 -4.76 9.18
N PHE A 233 0.74 -5.15 8.01
CA PHE A 233 -0.68 -5.11 7.68
C PHE A 233 -1.51 -5.91 8.71
N LEU A 234 -1.10 -7.13 9.02
CA LEU A 234 -1.76 -7.98 10.00
C LEU A 234 -1.70 -7.39 11.40
N ARG A 235 -0.55 -6.85 11.81
CA ARG A 235 -0.41 -6.19 13.11
C ARG A 235 -1.36 -5.02 13.26
N HIS A 236 -1.50 -4.20 12.21
CA HIS A 236 -2.45 -3.10 12.19
C HIS A 236 -3.91 -3.60 12.24
N ASN A 237 -4.28 -4.55 11.39
CA ASN A 237 -5.67 -4.97 11.22
C ASN A 237 -6.19 -5.97 12.26
N LEU A 238 -5.30 -6.70 12.96
CA LEU A 238 -5.65 -7.55 14.09
C LEU A 238 -5.77 -6.77 15.42
N ALA A 239 -5.43 -5.49 15.44
CA ALA A 239 -5.64 -4.65 16.61
C ALA A 239 -7.13 -4.61 17.00
N ALA A 240 -7.43 -4.75 18.29
CA ALA A 240 -8.80 -4.87 18.78
C ALA A 240 -9.69 -3.68 18.38
N GLU A 241 -9.14 -2.47 18.32
CA GLU A 241 -9.85 -1.29 17.82
C GLU A 241 -10.23 -1.44 16.34
N ARG A 242 -9.30 -1.96 15.52
CA ARG A 242 -9.52 -2.12 14.09
C ARG A 242 -10.53 -3.21 13.78
N LEU A 243 -10.47 -4.34 14.48
CA LEU A 243 -11.49 -5.40 14.39
C LEU A 243 -12.89 -4.90 14.79
N ARG A 244 -12.98 -4.08 15.85
CA ARG A 244 -14.25 -3.43 16.22
C ARG A 244 -14.73 -2.44 15.16
N TRP A 245 -13.81 -1.70 14.54
CA TRP A 245 -14.13 -0.78 13.45
C TRP A 245 -14.73 -1.53 12.25
N PHE A 246 -14.10 -2.61 11.78
CA PHE A 246 -14.64 -3.46 10.70
C PHE A 246 -16.07 -3.92 11.00
N ARG A 247 -16.31 -4.42 12.21
CA ARG A 247 -17.62 -4.89 12.63
C ARG A 247 -18.65 -3.77 12.66
N GLY A 248 -18.26 -2.60 13.17
CA GLY A 248 -19.09 -1.40 13.22
C GLY A 248 -19.48 -0.92 11.83
N GLU A 249 -18.53 -0.89 10.89
CA GLU A 249 -18.79 -0.51 9.51
C GLU A 249 -19.73 -1.51 8.83
N LEU A 250 -19.46 -2.82 8.88
CA LEU A 250 -20.35 -3.84 8.30
C LEU A 250 -21.78 -3.74 8.83
N ALA A 251 -21.96 -3.45 10.12
CA ALA A 251 -23.28 -3.29 10.72
C ALA A 251 -24.03 -2.03 10.23
N ARG A 252 -23.32 -0.96 9.85
CA ARG A 252 -23.92 0.32 9.40
C ARG A 252 -24.57 0.23 8.03
N TYR A 253 -24.13 -0.68 7.17
CA TYR A 253 -24.63 -0.78 5.79
C TYR A 253 -26.05 -1.34 5.66
N GLY A 254 -26.74 -1.68 6.75
CA GLY A 254 -28.15 -2.08 6.72
C GLY A 254 -28.43 -3.30 5.83
N MET A 255 -27.44 -4.20 5.73
CA MET A 255 -27.46 -5.32 4.79
C MET A 255 -28.45 -6.41 5.24
N ARG A 256 -29.07 -7.09 4.28
CA ARG A 256 -29.98 -8.21 4.55
C ARG A 256 -29.17 -9.46 4.91
N PRO A 257 -29.73 -10.39 5.71
CA PRO A 257 -29.03 -11.63 6.06
C PRO A 257 -28.64 -12.51 4.87
N THR A 258 -29.35 -12.38 3.74
CA THR A 258 -29.09 -13.13 2.51
C THR A 258 -28.13 -12.44 1.56
N ASP A 259 -27.67 -11.22 1.88
CA ASP A 259 -26.72 -10.52 1.05
C ASP A 259 -25.34 -11.22 1.13
N ARG A 260 -24.70 -11.38 -0.04
CA ARG A 260 -23.40 -12.03 -0.18
C ARG A 260 -22.31 -10.99 -0.37
N ALA A 261 -21.15 -11.18 0.27
CA ALA A 261 -20.06 -10.20 0.27
C ALA A 261 -19.58 -9.85 -1.13
N ARG A 262 -19.37 -10.84 -2.00
CA ARG A 262 -18.94 -10.63 -3.39
C ARG A 262 -19.99 -9.86 -4.20
N HIS A 263 -21.27 -10.20 -4.07
CA HIS A 263 -22.34 -9.55 -4.85
C HIS A 263 -22.56 -8.09 -4.46
N LEU A 264 -22.30 -7.71 -3.21
CA LEU A 264 -22.45 -6.32 -2.77
C LEU A 264 -21.42 -5.37 -3.38
N GLN A 265 -20.24 -5.90 -3.74
CA GLN A 265 -19.15 -5.18 -4.41
C GLN A 265 -19.30 -5.13 -5.94
N GLN A 266 -20.29 -5.82 -6.49
CA GLN A 266 -20.60 -5.75 -7.93
C GLN A 266 -21.45 -4.52 -8.23
N ARG A 267 -21.22 -3.93 -9.41
CA ARG A 267 -22.03 -2.84 -9.92
C ARG A 267 -23.44 -3.35 -10.26
N GLY A 268 -24.44 -2.74 -9.63
CA GLY A 268 -25.86 -2.96 -9.93
C GLY A 268 -26.39 -1.98 -11.00
N GLY A 269 -27.72 -1.82 -11.08
CA GLY A 269 -28.37 -0.90 -12.02
C GLY A 269 -28.30 0.59 -11.67
N SER A 270 -27.69 0.95 -10.53
CA SER A 270 -27.53 2.34 -10.09
C SER A 270 -26.15 2.91 -10.48
N PRO A 271 -26.00 4.24 -10.61
CA PRO A 271 -24.67 4.87 -10.69
C PRO A 271 -23.83 4.56 -9.43
N SER A 272 -22.50 4.73 -9.55
CA SER A 272 -21.47 4.29 -8.59
C SER A 272 -21.95 4.31 -7.15
N ARG A 273 -22.02 3.12 -6.55
CA ARG A 273 -22.76 2.90 -5.30
C ARG A 273 -21.96 3.33 -4.06
N PHE A 274 -20.64 3.47 -4.19
CA PHE A 274 -19.74 3.71 -3.06
C PHE A 274 -18.57 4.63 -3.43
N SER A 275 -17.94 5.23 -2.41
CA SER A 275 -16.66 5.92 -2.59
C SER A 275 -15.53 4.90 -2.55
N ALA A 276 -14.60 4.97 -3.51
CA ALA A 276 -13.52 3.99 -3.70
C ALA A 276 -12.68 3.71 -2.42
N TYR A 277 -12.55 4.70 -1.53
CA TYR A 277 -11.80 4.58 -0.28
C TYR A 277 -12.52 3.72 0.78
N GLN A 278 -13.84 3.81 0.87
CA GLN A 278 -14.62 3.09 1.88
C GLN A 278 -14.74 1.60 1.57
N GLU A 279 -14.82 1.22 0.29
CA GLU A 279 -14.89 -0.20 -0.11
C GLU A 279 -13.55 -0.91 0.08
N LYS A 280 -12.44 -0.23 -0.23
CA LYS A 280 -11.10 -0.73 0.03
C LYS A 280 -10.91 -1.23 1.44
N ILE A 281 -11.04 -0.29 2.36
CA ILE A 281 -10.58 -0.49 3.72
C ILE A 281 -11.54 -1.44 4.40
N LEU A 282 -12.81 -1.46 4.00
CA LEU A 282 -13.77 -2.39 4.57
C LEU A 282 -13.67 -3.80 3.96
N TRP A 283 -13.74 -3.94 2.65
CA TRP A 283 -13.86 -5.24 1.97
C TRP A 283 -12.49 -5.82 1.60
N GLY A 284 -11.63 -5.01 1.01
CA GLY A 284 -10.27 -5.43 0.64
C GLY A 284 -9.48 -5.86 1.86
N ASP A 285 -9.24 -4.93 2.80
CA ASP A 285 -8.40 -5.21 3.97
C ASP A 285 -8.98 -6.34 4.85
N LEU A 286 -10.31 -6.43 4.98
CA LEU A 286 -10.93 -7.51 5.75
C LEU A 286 -10.73 -8.87 5.10
N ALA A 287 -10.85 -8.97 3.78
CA ALA A 287 -10.58 -10.21 3.08
C ALA A 287 -9.09 -10.59 3.20
N ASP A 288 -8.20 -9.63 3.01
CA ASP A 288 -6.76 -9.83 3.13
C ASP A 288 -6.36 -10.27 4.53
N LEU A 289 -6.96 -9.69 5.57
CA LEU A 289 -6.80 -10.12 6.95
C LEU A 289 -7.10 -11.61 7.10
N PHE A 290 -8.26 -12.06 6.62
CA PHE A 290 -8.66 -13.46 6.76
C PHE A 290 -7.77 -14.42 5.95
N HIS A 291 -7.46 -14.07 4.70
CA HIS A 291 -6.60 -14.91 3.86
C HIS A 291 -5.16 -14.95 4.37
N LEU A 292 -4.59 -13.83 4.83
CA LEU A 292 -3.24 -13.80 5.39
C LEU A 292 -3.15 -14.56 6.71
N VAL A 293 -4.16 -14.45 7.58
CA VAL A 293 -4.22 -15.26 8.80
C VAL A 293 -4.25 -16.74 8.44
N TYR A 294 -5.03 -17.15 7.43
CA TYR A 294 -5.02 -18.54 6.95
C TYR A 294 -3.64 -18.96 6.44
N THR A 295 -3.05 -18.15 5.56
CA THR A 295 -1.76 -18.41 4.90
C THR A 295 -0.62 -18.57 5.90
N PHE A 296 -0.53 -17.68 6.90
CA PHE A 296 0.55 -17.70 7.88
C PHE A 296 0.29 -18.59 9.11
N SER A 297 -0.92 -19.12 9.26
CA SER A 297 -1.23 -20.06 10.35
C SER A 297 -0.68 -21.45 10.02
N VAL A 298 -0.17 -22.15 11.04
CA VAL A 298 0.24 -23.55 10.91
C VAL A 298 -0.97 -24.46 10.61
N PRO A 299 -0.80 -25.63 9.98
CA PRO A 299 -1.90 -26.49 9.55
C PRO A 299 -2.92 -26.84 10.65
N ASP A 300 -2.45 -27.07 11.88
CA ASP A 300 -3.29 -27.48 13.01
C ASP A 300 -3.82 -26.31 13.84
N ASP A 301 -3.60 -25.05 13.43
CA ASP A 301 -4.16 -23.90 14.15
C ASP A 301 -5.69 -23.88 14.02
N PRO A 302 -6.46 -23.86 15.13
CA PRO A 302 -7.92 -23.82 15.08
C PRO A 302 -8.48 -22.67 14.23
N VAL A 303 -7.80 -21.52 14.16
CA VAL A 303 -8.28 -20.40 13.33
C VAL A 303 -8.17 -20.72 11.84
N ARG A 304 -7.16 -21.48 11.43
CA ARG A 304 -6.97 -21.91 10.05
C ARG A 304 -8.12 -22.81 9.59
N VAL A 305 -8.57 -23.72 10.47
CA VAL A 305 -9.72 -24.60 10.21
C VAL A 305 -11.00 -23.79 10.03
N VAL A 306 -11.27 -22.84 10.92
CA VAL A 306 -12.46 -21.98 10.85
C VAL A 306 -12.45 -21.12 9.58
N LEU A 307 -11.29 -20.56 9.21
CA LEU A 307 -11.14 -19.78 7.98
C LEU A 307 -11.39 -20.63 6.73
N ALA A 308 -10.89 -21.86 6.69
CA ALA A 308 -11.15 -22.78 5.59
C ALA A 308 -12.63 -23.15 5.44
N GLN A 309 -13.34 -23.37 6.57
CA GLN A 309 -14.78 -23.63 6.57
C GLN A 309 -15.60 -22.46 6.02
N HIS A 310 -15.04 -21.24 6.06
CA HIS A 310 -15.63 -20.03 5.49
C HIS A 310 -14.98 -19.62 4.16
N HIS A 311 -14.27 -20.54 3.50
CA HIS A 311 -13.67 -20.37 2.17
C HIS A 311 -12.60 -19.26 2.07
N PHE A 312 -11.90 -18.96 3.16
CA PHE A 312 -10.70 -18.11 3.17
C PHE A 312 -9.40 -18.92 3.05
N ASP A 313 -9.49 -20.17 2.58
CA ASP A 313 -8.33 -21.01 2.26
C ASP A 313 -7.80 -20.81 0.84
N ALA A 314 -8.59 -20.17 -0.02
CA ALA A 314 -8.27 -19.96 -1.42
C ALA A 314 -9.16 -18.86 -2.04
N ILE A 315 -8.79 -18.43 -3.24
CA ILE A 315 -9.58 -17.60 -4.14
C ILE A 315 -10.35 -18.51 -5.09
N TYR A 316 -11.67 -18.33 -5.14
CA TYR A 316 -12.58 -19.15 -5.94
C TYR A 316 -13.18 -18.33 -7.08
N LEU A 317 -12.81 -18.65 -8.33
CA LEU A 317 -13.23 -17.89 -9.52
C LEU A 317 -13.63 -18.84 -10.65
N GLY A 318 -14.95 -18.95 -10.90
CA GLY A 318 -15.47 -20.00 -11.77
C GLY A 318 -15.10 -21.38 -11.22
N ASP A 319 -14.53 -22.23 -12.06
CA ASP A 319 -14.07 -23.56 -11.67
C ASP A 319 -12.64 -23.56 -11.06
N ARG A 320 -12.00 -22.39 -10.95
CA ARG A 320 -10.62 -22.27 -10.45
C ARG A 320 -10.61 -22.07 -8.94
N LYS A 321 -9.70 -22.79 -8.26
CA LYS A 321 -9.32 -22.60 -6.86
C LYS A 321 -7.83 -22.26 -6.80
N MET A 322 -7.50 -21.03 -6.42
CA MET A 322 -6.14 -20.49 -6.42
C MET A 322 -5.70 -20.16 -5.00
N GLY A 323 -4.45 -20.43 -4.63
CA GLY A 323 -3.94 -19.99 -3.33
C GLY A 323 -3.93 -18.46 -3.22
N PHE A 324 -4.28 -17.90 -2.06
CA PHE A 324 -4.00 -16.49 -1.78
C PHE A 324 -2.48 -16.26 -1.88
N ILE A 325 -2.04 -15.13 -2.43
CA ILE A 325 -0.64 -14.82 -2.81
C ILE A 325 0.06 -15.84 -3.74
N SER A 326 -0.66 -16.81 -4.34
CA SER A 326 -0.07 -17.74 -5.30
C SER A 326 0.30 -17.03 -6.60
N GLU A 327 1.28 -17.58 -7.34
CA GLU A 327 1.63 -17.08 -8.68
C GLU A 327 0.40 -17.07 -9.61
N GLU A 328 -0.45 -18.09 -9.52
CA GLU A 328 -1.68 -18.17 -10.31
C GLU A 328 -2.65 -17.03 -9.97
N PHE A 329 -2.88 -16.76 -8.68
CA PHE A 329 -3.73 -15.66 -8.26
C PHE A 329 -3.11 -14.31 -8.67
N CYS A 330 -1.81 -14.10 -8.41
CA CYS A 330 -1.12 -12.89 -8.84
C CYS A 330 -1.24 -12.66 -10.36
N GLY A 331 -1.13 -13.73 -11.16
CA GLY A 331 -1.26 -13.69 -12.61
C GLY A 331 -2.63 -13.22 -13.12
N LEU A 332 -3.70 -13.38 -12.31
CA LEU A 332 -5.03 -12.87 -12.63
C LEU A 332 -5.03 -11.34 -12.82
N MET A 333 -4.14 -10.61 -12.12
CA MET A 333 -3.98 -9.16 -12.30
C MET A 333 -3.68 -8.81 -13.76
N LEU A 334 -2.79 -9.56 -14.40
CA LEU A 334 -2.46 -9.36 -15.81
C LEU A 334 -3.68 -9.59 -16.71
N GLU A 335 -4.50 -10.61 -16.43
CA GLU A 335 -5.73 -10.91 -17.18
C GLU A 335 -6.75 -9.76 -17.07
N ILE A 336 -6.97 -9.25 -15.86
CA ILE A 336 -7.89 -8.14 -15.59
C ILE A 336 -7.41 -6.85 -16.28
N TRP A 337 -6.10 -6.59 -16.22
CA TRP A 337 -5.52 -5.41 -16.84
C TRP A 337 -5.56 -5.45 -18.36
N LYS A 338 -5.55 -6.63 -18.99
CA LYS A 338 -5.82 -6.72 -20.44
C LYS A 338 -7.21 -6.19 -20.77
N VAL A 339 -8.22 -6.48 -19.95
CA VAL A 339 -9.58 -5.95 -20.15
C VAL A 339 -9.57 -4.42 -20.05
N LYS A 340 -9.02 -3.87 -18.96
CA LYS A 340 -8.95 -2.41 -18.77
C LYS A 340 -8.13 -1.73 -19.88
N PHE A 341 -6.88 -2.13 -20.08
CA PHE A 341 -5.92 -1.36 -20.87
C PHE A 341 -5.84 -1.77 -22.34
N LEU A 342 -6.27 -2.97 -22.73
CA LEU A 342 -6.19 -3.40 -24.13
C LEU A 342 -7.53 -3.40 -24.84
N GLN A 343 -8.63 -3.67 -24.12
CA GLN A 343 -9.98 -3.72 -24.70
C GLN A 343 -10.74 -2.39 -24.61
N THR A 344 -10.25 -1.43 -23.81
CA THR A 344 -10.83 -0.09 -23.72
C THR A 344 -9.95 0.93 -24.45
N PRO A 345 -10.32 1.41 -25.66
CA PRO A 345 -9.46 2.23 -26.52
C PRO A 345 -8.78 3.42 -25.84
N ARG A 346 -9.54 4.18 -25.04
CA ARG A 346 -9.02 5.37 -24.33
C ARG A 346 -7.94 5.02 -23.31
N PHE A 347 -8.05 3.88 -22.61
CA PHE A 347 -7.04 3.45 -21.65
C PHE A 347 -5.83 2.86 -22.36
N ARG A 348 -6.04 2.18 -23.50
CA ARG A 348 -4.96 1.73 -24.37
C ARG A 348 -4.13 2.89 -24.91
N GLU A 349 -4.77 3.99 -25.30
CA GLU A 349 -4.07 5.19 -25.76
C GLU A 349 -3.26 5.84 -24.64
N VAL A 350 -3.83 5.99 -23.44
CA VAL A 350 -3.11 6.54 -22.30
C VAL A 350 -1.84 5.74 -22.00
N ILE A 351 -1.96 4.41 -21.83
CA ILE A 351 -0.79 3.61 -21.44
C ILE A 351 0.24 3.51 -22.58
N ARG A 352 -0.18 3.44 -23.86
CA ARG A 352 0.78 3.36 -24.99
C ARG A 352 1.56 4.67 -25.17
N SER A 353 0.96 5.81 -24.85
CA SER A 353 1.54 7.14 -25.05
C SER A 353 2.72 7.44 -24.11
N ILE A 354 2.87 6.67 -23.04
CA ILE A 354 3.94 6.86 -22.05
C ILE A 354 5.27 6.43 -22.66
N PRO A 355 6.31 7.28 -22.72
CA PRO A 355 7.60 6.96 -23.32
C PRO A 355 8.28 5.72 -22.70
N LEU A 356 9.11 4.98 -23.45
CA LEU A 356 9.70 3.72 -22.97
C LEU A 356 10.75 3.95 -21.87
N GLU A 357 11.44 5.09 -21.95
CA GLU A 357 12.39 5.57 -20.98
C GLU A 357 11.75 5.91 -19.63
N ILE A 358 10.44 6.18 -19.61
CA ILE A 358 9.67 6.42 -18.40
C ILE A 358 9.05 5.12 -17.93
N ARG A 359 9.45 4.60 -16.77
CA ARG A 359 8.87 3.40 -16.18
C ARG A 359 7.51 3.69 -15.55
N LEU A 360 6.61 2.71 -15.61
CA LEU A 360 5.42 2.74 -14.77
C LEU A 360 5.83 2.21 -13.40
N GLU A 361 5.61 2.98 -12.35
CA GLU A 361 5.95 2.60 -10.98
C GLU A 361 4.72 2.74 -10.08
N HIS A 362 4.77 2.07 -8.94
CA HIS A 362 3.74 2.18 -7.92
C HIS A 362 4.38 2.48 -6.57
N PHE A 363 3.76 3.36 -5.80
CA PHE A 363 4.21 3.68 -4.46
C PHE A 363 3.35 2.98 -3.39
N LEU A 364 4.03 2.37 -2.42
CA LEU A 364 3.50 1.40 -1.46
C LEU A 364 2.53 1.98 -0.42
N ASN A 365 2.36 3.30 -0.39
CA ASN A 365 1.55 3.91 0.67
C ASN A 365 0.08 4.08 0.26
N ASP A 366 -0.35 3.91 -0.99
CA ASP A 366 -1.78 4.05 -1.41
C ASP A 366 -2.72 3.00 -0.80
N GLY A 367 -2.32 2.28 0.25
CA GLY A 367 -3.05 1.21 0.90
C GLY A 367 -3.04 -0.08 0.10
N ASP A 368 -2.11 -0.28 -0.84
CA ASP A 368 -2.14 -1.47 -1.70
C ASP A 368 -2.28 -2.75 -0.89
N SER A 369 -3.04 -3.70 -1.42
CA SER A 369 -3.27 -4.94 -0.71
C SER A 369 -1.95 -5.74 -0.57
N PRO A 370 -1.72 -6.42 0.56
CA PRO A 370 -0.57 -7.33 0.74
C PRO A 370 -0.65 -8.61 -0.11
N ASP A 371 -1.67 -8.74 -0.95
CA ASP A 371 -1.95 -9.91 -1.77
C ASP A 371 -1.07 -10.06 -3.03
N ILE A 372 -0.49 -8.97 -3.51
CA ILE A 372 0.47 -8.96 -4.62
C ILE A 372 1.69 -8.14 -4.23
N PRO A 373 2.89 -8.76 -4.19
CA PRO A 373 4.13 -8.03 -4.03
C PRO A 373 4.30 -6.91 -5.08
N ILE A 374 4.62 -5.70 -4.65
CA ILE A 374 4.78 -4.53 -5.55
C ILE A 374 5.68 -4.79 -6.76
N PRO A 375 6.83 -5.47 -6.65
CA PRO A 375 7.65 -5.75 -7.84
C PRO A 375 6.91 -6.55 -8.92
N ILE A 376 6.00 -7.45 -8.51
CA ILE A 376 5.14 -8.22 -9.41
C ILE A 376 4.10 -7.30 -10.05
N TYR A 377 3.42 -6.48 -9.25
CA TYR A 377 2.46 -5.46 -9.73
C TYR A 377 3.09 -4.54 -10.79
N VAL A 378 4.25 -3.94 -10.47
CA VAL A 378 5.00 -3.07 -11.36
C VAL A 378 5.44 -3.81 -12.63
N GLY A 379 5.88 -5.06 -12.48
CA GLY A 379 6.25 -5.93 -13.60
C GLY A 379 5.09 -6.13 -14.58
N TYR A 380 3.90 -6.50 -14.09
CA TYR A 380 2.71 -6.66 -14.92
C TYR A 380 2.26 -5.35 -15.56
N LEU A 381 2.45 -4.21 -14.89
CA LEU A 381 1.96 -2.93 -15.40
C LEU A 381 2.79 -2.49 -16.60
N ASN A 382 4.11 -2.63 -16.49
CA ASN A 382 5.02 -2.40 -17.62
C ASN A 382 4.81 -3.46 -18.71
N GLN A 383 4.53 -4.72 -18.37
CA GLN A 383 4.19 -5.74 -19.36
C GLN A 383 2.93 -5.38 -20.17
N ILE A 384 1.87 -4.87 -19.52
CA ILE A 384 0.64 -4.43 -20.19
C ILE A 384 0.92 -3.25 -21.12
N ARG A 385 1.81 -2.33 -20.73
CA ARG A 385 2.24 -1.23 -21.61
C ARG A 385 2.89 -1.74 -22.89
N GLU A 386 3.81 -2.71 -22.79
CA GLU A 386 4.44 -3.32 -23.97
C GLU A 386 3.39 -4.00 -24.87
N LEU A 387 2.42 -4.70 -24.29
CA LEU A 387 1.30 -5.29 -25.03
C LEU A 387 0.43 -4.24 -25.73
N ALA A 388 0.16 -3.10 -25.09
CA ALA A 388 -0.67 -2.03 -25.64
C ALA A 388 -0.07 -1.39 -26.90
N ARG A 389 1.26 -1.41 -27.02
CA ARG A 389 2.04 -0.91 -28.16
C ARG A 389 2.16 -1.93 -29.30
N GLY A 390 1.94 -3.21 -29.00
CA GLY A 390 1.89 -4.25 -30.01
C GLY A 390 0.74 -4.05 -31.00
N PRO A 391 0.85 -4.60 -32.23
CA PRO A 391 -0.25 -4.56 -33.19
C PRO A 391 -1.52 -5.16 -32.58
N LEU A 392 -2.66 -4.51 -32.85
CA LEU A 392 -3.98 -5.04 -32.50
C LEU A 392 -4.11 -6.47 -33.06
N ALA A 393 -4.59 -7.40 -32.24
CA ALA A 393 -4.89 -8.73 -32.76
C ALA A 393 -5.99 -8.63 -33.84
N VAL A 394 -5.98 -9.53 -34.82
CA VAL A 394 -6.98 -9.53 -35.90
C VAL A 394 -8.38 -9.61 -35.28
N GLY A 395 -9.16 -8.54 -35.39
CA GLY A 395 -10.51 -8.43 -34.83
C GLY A 395 -10.67 -7.44 -33.68
N GLU A 396 -9.58 -6.93 -33.10
CA GLU A 396 -9.65 -5.83 -32.12
C GLU A 396 -9.85 -4.50 -32.87
N ARG A 397 -10.92 -3.76 -32.54
CA ARG A 397 -11.15 -2.42 -33.10
C ARG A 397 -10.28 -1.39 -32.35
N PRO A 398 -9.71 -0.41 -33.06
CA PRO A 398 -8.84 0.61 -32.47
C PRO A 398 -9.51 1.47 -31.41
#